data_AF-A0A3E0C2L3-F1
#
_entry.id   AF-A0A3E0C2L3-F1
#
_cell.length_a   1.000
_cell.length_b   1.000
_cell.length_c   1.000
_cell.angle_alpha   90.00
_cell.angle_beta   90.00
_cell.angle_gamma   90.00
#
_symmetry.space_group_name_H-M   'P 1'
#
loop_
_entity.id
_entity.type
_entity.pdbx_description
1 polymer ?
#
loop_
_entity_poly.entity_id
_entity_poly.type
_entity_poly.pdbx_seq_one_letter_code
_entity_poly.pdbx_strand_id
1 'polypeptide(L)' 'MTIPYERTLSVVVARQLLDELARASDGADLERLRDRARSVLRHFPEKYHLQVSARILPDVWADPDAKWYE' A
#
# COMPACT_ATOMS: atom_id res chain seq x y z
N MET A 1 -7.82 17.15 -2.99
CA MET A 1 -8.94 16.42 -2.37
C MET A 1 -9.25 15.23 -3.25
N THR A 2 -8.98 14.02 -2.77
CA THR A 2 -9.42 12.79 -3.43
C THR A 2 -10.90 12.57 -3.17
N ILE A 3 -11.69 12.29 -4.19
CA ILE A 3 -13.13 12.06 -4.03
C ILE A 3 -13.39 10.65 -3.47
N PRO A 4 -14.52 10.39 -2.78
CA PRO A 4 -14.83 9.07 -2.21
C PRO A 4 -14.70 7.92 -3.22
N TYR A 5 -15.08 8.18 -4.48
CA TYR A 5 -14.92 7.23 -5.58
C TYR A 5 -13.46 6.80 -5.81
N GLU A 6 -12.52 7.74 -5.84
CA GLU A 6 -11.09 7.46 -6.05
C GLU A 6 -10.50 6.64 -4.89
N ARG A 7 -10.95 6.90 -3.65
CA ARG A 7 -10.54 6.11 -2.48
C ARG A 7 -11.02 4.66 -2.60
N THR A 8 -12.28 4.45 -2.93
CA THR A 8 -12.85 3.11 -3.12
C THR A 8 -12.13 2.37 -4.25
N LEU A 9 -11.88 3.06 -5.37
CA LEU A 9 -11.13 2.49 -6.49
C LEU A 9 -9.73 2.07 -6.06
N SER A 10 -9.00 2.90 -5.31
CA SER A 10 -7.68 2.53 -4.78
C SER A 10 -7.69 1.29 -3.92
N VAL A 11 -8.70 1.09 -3.05
CA VAL A 11 -8.82 -0.14 -2.24
C VAL A 11 -9.07 -1.37 -3.12
N VAL A 12 -9.91 -1.26 -4.14
CA VAL A 12 -10.19 -2.37 -5.07
C VAL A 12 -8.94 -2.75 -5.85
N VAL A 13 -8.21 -1.76 -6.40
CA VAL A 13 -6.98 -2.02 -7.16
C VAL A 13 -5.86 -2.52 -6.24
N ALA A 14 -5.81 -2.08 -4.98
CA ALA A 14 -4.89 -2.62 -3.98
C ALA A 14 -5.10 -4.12 -3.76
N ARG A 15 -6.36 -4.55 -3.61
CA ARG A 15 -6.67 -5.98 -3.47
C ARG A 15 -6.22 -6.79 -4.69
N GLN A 16 -6.47 -6.28 -5.89
CA GLN A 16 -6.03 -6.93 -7.13
C GLN A 16 -4.51 -7.07 -7.20
N LEU A 17 -3.77 -6.03 -6.81
CA LEU A 17 -2.31 -6.07 -6.75
C LEU A 17 -1.81 -7.12 -5.75
N LEU A 18 -2.42 -7.21 -4.56
CA LEU A 18 -2.07 -8.22 -3.57
C LEU A 18 -2.36 -9.64 -4.06
N ASP A 19 -3.48 -9.85 -4.76
CA ASP A 19 -3.80 -11.13 -5.40
C ASP A 19 -2.80 -11.49 -6.52
N GLU A 20 -2.37 -10.51 -7.32
CA GLU A 20 -1.32 -10.68 -8.33
C GLU A 20 0.00 -11.07 -7.68
N LEU A 21 0.39 -10.41 -6.57
CA LEU A 21 1.60 -10.73 -5.81
C LEU A 21 1.55 -12.13 -5.18
N ALA A 22 0.42 -12.52 -4.60
CA ALA A 22 0.24 -13.83 -3.99
C ALA A 22 0.30 -14.98 -5.00
N ARG A 23 0.00 -14.70 -6.28
CA ARG A 23 0.04 -15.66 -7.39
C ARG A 23 1.32 -15.58 -8.23
N ALA A 24 2.15 -14.58 -7.99
CA ALA A 24 3.38 -14.35 -8.73
C ALA A 24 4.36 -15.50 -8.49
N SER A 25 4.93 -16.05 -9.56
CA SER A 25 6.09 -16.95 -9.47
C SER A 25 7.39 -16.14 -9.37
N ASP A 26 8.51 -16.80 -9.04
CA ASP A 26 9.83 -16.18 -8.80
C ASP A 26 10.38 -15.31 -9.95
N GLY A 27 9.75 -15.30 -11.13
CA GLY A 27 10.11 -14.47 -12.29
C GLY A 27 9.24 -13.23 -12.53
N ALA A 28 8.45 -12.78 -11.54
CA ALA A 28 7.58 -11.62 -11.73
C ALA A 28 8.36 -10.32 -11.93
N ASP A 29 7.87 -9.49 -12.84
CA ASP A 29 8.44 -8.17 -13.14
C ASP A 29 8.26 -7.22 -11.95
N LEU A 30 9.32 -7.12 -11.14
CA LEU A 30 9.34 -6.32 -9.92
C LEU A 30 9.19 -4.82 -10.19
N GLU A 31 9.67 -4.30 -11.32
CA GLU A 31 9.49 -2.88 -11.66
C GLU A 31 8.03 -2.58 -11.94
N ARG A 32 7.39 -3.40 -12.77
CA ARG A 32 5.96 -3.26 -13.07
C ARG A 32 5.10 -3.35 -11.82
N LEU A 33 5.43 -4.25 -10.89
CA LEU A 33 4.75 -4.38 -9.61
C LEU A 33 4.93 -3.14 -8.73
N ARG A 34 6.14 -2.58 -8.66
CA ARG A 34 6.45 -1.36 -7.89
C ARG A 34 5.69 -0.15 -8.43
N ASP A 35 5.64 0.02 -9.74
CA ASP A 35 4.91 1.15 -10.34
C ASP A 35 3.40 1.03 -10.11
N ARG A 36 2.87 -0.19 -10.17
CA ARG A 36 1.47 -0.45 -9.86
C ARG A 36 1.16 -0.23 -8.38
N ALA A 37 2.04 -0.63 -7.48
CA ALA A 37 1.94 -0.32 -6.05
C ALA A 37 1.90 1.19 -5.79
N ARG A 38 2.79 1.97 -6.42
CA ARG A 38 2.79 3.44 -6.30
C ARG A 38 1.49 4.07 -6.81
N SER A 39 0.94 3.55 -7.91
CA SER A 39 -0.33 4.02 -8.47
C SER A 39 -1.50 3.78 -7.51
N VAL A 40 -1.56 2.57 -6.93
CA VAL A 40 -2.57 2.20 -5.92
C VAL A 40 -2.51 3.10 -4.70
N LEU A 41 -1.29 3.33 -4.19
CA LEU A 41 -1.03 4.07 -2.96
C LEU A 41 -1.23 5.59 -3.10
N ARG A 42 -1.46 6.11 -4.32
CA ARG A 42 -1.58 7.54 -4.60
C ARG A 42 -2.78 8.19 -3.90
N HIS A 43 -3.87 7.47 -3.72
CA HIS A 43 -5.11 8.01 -3.16
C HIS A 43 -5.49 7.43 -1.79
N PHE A 44 -4.88 6.30 -1.40
CA PHE A 44 -5.14 5.58 -0.17
C PHE A 44 -4.02 4.54 0.07
N PRO A 45 -3.64 4.19 1.32
CA PRO A 45 -4.07 4.79 2.58
C PRO A 45 -3.46 6.18 2.81
N GLU A 46 -4.27 7.14 3.28
CA GLU A 46 -3.73 8.40 3.80
C GLU A 46 -2.84 8.16 5.02
N LYS A 47 -1.94 9.11 5.31
CA LYS A 47 -0.99 9.03 6.43
C LYS A 47 -1.64 8.62 7.76
N TYR A 48 -2.82 9.15 8.06
CA TYR A 48 -3.59 8.77 9.25
C TYR A 48 -3.91 7.27 9.31
N HIS A 49 -4.32 6.67 8.19
CA HIS A 49 -4.62 5.24 8.13
C HIS A 49 -3.37 4.39 8.37
N LEU A 50 -2.21 4.82 7.84
CA LEU A 50 -0.93 4.15 8.08
C LEU A 50 -0.50 4.22 9.54
N GLN A 51 -0.66 5.39 10.18
CA GLN A 51 -0.39 5.56 11.61
C GLN A 51 -1.32 4.70 12.47
N VAL A 52 -2.62 4.64 12.13
CA VAL A 52 -3.59 3.79 12.83
C VAL A 52 -3.26 2.32 12.64
N SER A 53 -2.91 1.87 11.43
CA SER A 53 -2.55 0.47 11.20
C SER A 53 -1.26 0.09 11.92
N ALA A 54 -0.25 0.98 11.95
CA ALA A 54 0.99 0.76 12.70
C ALA A 54 0.76 0.63 14.21
N ARG A 55 -0.20 1.38 14.78
CA ARG A 55 -0.59 1.23 16.19
C ARG A 55 -1.29 -0.09 16.50
N ILE A 56 -2.10 -0.59 15.56
CA ILE A 56 -2.88 -1.83 15.75
C ILE A 56 -2.02 -3.09 15.50
N LEU A 57 -1.09 -3.00 14.55
CA LEU A 57 -0.23 -4.09 14.11
C LEU A 57 1.25 -3.66 14.09
N PRO A 58 1.85 -3.37 15.26
CA PRO A 58 3.20 -2.82 15.36
C PRO A 58 4.29 -3.78 14.87
N ASP A 59 4.04 -5.10 14.92
CA ASP A 59 4.99 -6.12 14.44
C ASP A 59 4.98 -6.27 12.91
N VAL A 60 3.97 -5.70 12.24
CA VAL A 60 3.79 -5.80 10.78
C VAL A 60 4.10 -4.47 10.10
N TRP A 61 3.67 -3.36 10.69
CA TRP A 61 3.76 -2.03 10.07
C TRP A 61 4.58 -1.07 10.93
N ALA A 62 5.59 -0.44 10.34
CA ALA A 62 6.34 0.65 10.96
C ALA A 62 5.52 1.95 10.97
N ASP A 63 5.76 2.80 11.96
CA ASP A 63 5.19 4.17 11.97
C ASP A 63 5.77 4.95 10.76
N PRO A 64 4.93 5.52 9.88
CA PRO A 64 5.39 6.29 8.73
C PRO A 64 6.22 7.53 9.10
N ASP A 65 6.11 8.03 10.35
CA ASP A 65 6.90 9.13 10.88
C ASP A 65 8.10 8.67 11.72
N ALA A 66 8.27 7.36 11.93
CA ALA A 66 9.48 6.87 12.56
C ALA A 66 10.69 7.32 11.74
N LYS A 67 11.55 8.13 12.36
CA LYS A 67 12.87 8.39 11.81
C LYS A 67 13.63 7.07 11.85
N TRP A 68 13.96 6.56 10.68
CA TRP A 68 14.96 5.51 10.50
C TRP A 68 16.30 6.13 10.88
N TYR A 69 16.66 6.08 12.16
CA TYR A 69 18.00 6.42 12.61
C TYR A 69 18.91 5.23 12.35
N GLU A 70 19.89 5.41 11.48
CA GLU A 70 21.25 4.88 11.67
C GLU A 70 22.09 5.97 12.35
#